data_AF-A0A9N8KCK3-F1
#
_entry.id   AF-A0A9N8KCK3-F1
#
_cell.length_a   1.000
_cell.length_b   1.000
_cell.length_c   1.000
_cell.angle_alpha   90.00
_cell.angle_beta   90.00
_cell.angle_gamma   90.00
#
_symmetry.space_group_name_H-M   'P 1'
#
loop_
_entity.id
_entity.type
_entity.pdbx_description
1 polymer ?
#
loop_
_entity_poly.entity_id
_entity_poly.type
_entity_poly.pdbx_seq_one_letter_code
_entity_poly.pdbx_strand_id
1 'polypeptide(L)'
;MAPGIGFAVGIQRLIPFIGYHHILMILIAVAIILLSLLLAGCSSSSPLIPGIFLIDFYYQTYTPTYDPAQVDPGVTAAIANIVGQTQLEVRVGYFGLCIASDAGNYLCSNNATLLAEQISIDKDPMNLIWVANTFKNSVVFPWLM
;
A
#
# COMPACT_ATOMS: atom_id res chain seq x y z
N MET A 1 -62.84 14.63 -21.89
CA MET A 1 -62.06 14.00 -20.81
C MET A 1 -60.74 13.52 -21.40
N ALA A 2 -59.65 14.27 -21.20
CA ALA A 2 -58.35 13.93 -21.77
C ALA A 2 -57.67 12.84 -20.91
N PRO A 3 -57.41 11.63 -21.43
CA PRO A 3 -56.97 10.48 -20.64
C PRO A 3 -55.45 10.40 -20.42
N GLY A 4 -54.69 11.48 -20.66
CA GLY A 4 -53.21 11.44 -20.66
C GLY A 4 -52.51 11.99 -19.41
N ILE A 5 -53.23 12.66 -18.51
CA ILE A 5 -52.62 13.48 -17.46
C ILE A 5 -52.05 12.64 -16.29
N GLY A 6 -52.69 11.50 -15.98
CA GLY A 6 -52.25 10.62 -14.89
C GLY A 6 -50.96 9.84 -15.19
N PHE A 7 -50.74 9.45 -16.44
CA PHE A 7 -49.54 8.72 -16.87
C PHE A 7 -48.30 9.62 -16.92
N ALA A 8 -48.47 10.86 -17.37
CA ALA A 8 -47.40 11.86 -17.40
C ALA A 8 -46.89 12.23 -15.99
N VAL A 9 -47.80 12.37 -15.02
CA VAL A 9 -47.45 12.66 -13.60
C VAL A 9 -46.78 11.45 -12.93
N GLY A 10 -47.17 10.22 -13.28
CA GLY A 10 -46.51 9.00 -12.80
C GLY A 10 -45.08 8.82 -13.31
N ILE A 11 -44.84 9.11 -14.58
CA ILE A 11 -43.49 9.07 -15.20
C ILE A 11 -42.60 10.20 -14.64
N GLN A 12 -43.13 11.41 -14.45
CA GLN A 12 -42.37 12.52 -13.85
C GLN A 12 -41.90 12.23 -12.42
N ARG A 13 -42.59 11.37 -11.65
CA ARG A 13 -42.15 10.90 -10.33
C ARG A 13 -41.10 9.79 -10.39
N LEU A 14 -41.04 9.02 -11.48
CA LEU A 14 -40.07 7.94 -11.66
C LEU A 14 -38.69 8.44 -12.10
N ILE A 15 -38.64 9.56 -12.85
CA ILE A 15 -37.40 10.20 -13.31
C ILE A 15 -36.46 10.60 -12.15
N PRO A 16 -36.89 11.27 -11.07
CA PRO A 16 -36.02 11.55 -9.92
C PRO A 16 -35.63 10.29 -9.14
N PHE A 17 -36.45 9.23 -9.17
CA PHE A 17 -36.12 7.94 -8.55
C PHE A 17 -35.01 7.20 -9.33
N ILE A 18 -35.09 7.22 -10.67
CA ILE A 18 -34.05 6.72 -11.56
C ILE A 18 -32.76 7.54 -11.39
N GLY A 19 -32.87 8.87 -11.34
CA GLY A 19 -31.72 9.76 -11.12
C GLY A 19 -31.01 9.49 -9.78
N TYR A 20 -31.79 9.37 -8.69
CA TYR A 20 -31.25 9.04 -7.36
C TYR A 20 -30.53 7.69 -7.33
N HIS A 21 -31.11 6.67 -7.96
CA HIS A 21 -30.48 5.35 -8.05
C HIS A 21 -29.15 5.40 -8.84
N HIS A 22 -29.09 6.15 -9.94
CA HIS A 22 -27.85 6.28 -10.72
C HIS A 22 -26.75 7.03 -9.96
N ILE A 23 -27.10 8.07 -9.20
CA ILE A 23 -26.15 8.78 -8.34
C ILE A 23 -25.58 7.82 -7.28
N LEU A 24 -26.43 7.00 -6.65
CA LEU A 24 -25.98 5.98 -5.70
C LEU A 24 -25.09 4.92 -6.36
N MET A 25 -25.45 4.42 -7.55
CA MET A 25 -24.62 3.47 -8.29
C MET A 25 -23.25 4.05 -8.62
N ILE A 26 -23.17 5.31 -9.04
CA ILE A 26 -21.90 5.99 -9.33
C ILE A 26 -21.06 6.13 -8.06
N LEU A 27 -21.66 6.56 -6.94
CA LEU A 27 -20.96 6.72 -5.68
C LEU A 27 -20.38 5.38 -5.20
N ILE A 28 -21.18 4.31 -5.25
CA ILE A 28 -20.73 2.96 -4.87
C ILE A 28 -19.63 2.47 -5.83
N ALA A 29 -19.76 2.69 -7.14
CA ALA A 29 -18.74 2.32 -8.10
C ALA A 29 -17.40 3.02 -7.82
N VAL A 30 -17.42 4.33 -7.55
CA VAL A 30 -16.22 5.09 -7.17
C VAL A 30 -15.63 4.55 -5.86
N ALA A 31 -16.45 4.26 -4.86
CA ALA A 31 -15.98 3.70 -3.59
C ALA A 31 -15.32 2.32 -3.77
N ILE A 32 -15.90 1.44 -4.59
CA ILE A 32 -15.31 0.12 -4.91
C ILE A 32 -13.98 0.28 -5.63
N ILE A 33 -13.87 1.22 -6.58
CA ILE A 33 -12.61 1.47 -7.31
C ILE A 33 -11.53 1.96 -6.34
N LEU A 34 -11.82 2.95 -5.52
CA LEU A 34 -10.87 3.49 -4.54
C LEU A 34 -10.45 2.44 -3.51
N LEU A 35 -11.40 1.63 -3.02
CA LEU A 35 -11.11 0.51 -2.13
C LEU A 35 -10.21 -0.51 -2.82
N SER A 36 -10.49 -0.84 -4.07
CA SER A 36 -9.69 -1.79 -4.86
C SER A 36 -8.25 -1.31 -5.06
N LEU A 37 -8.05 0.00 -5.30
CA LEU A 37 -6.72 0.60 -5.42
C LEU A 37 -5.93 0.54 -4.10
N LEU A 38 -6.61 0.75 -2.97
CA LEU A 38 -5.99 0.69 -1.64
C LEU A 38 -5.64 -0.76 -1.24
N LEU A 39 -6.52 -1.71 -1.58
CA LEU A 39 -6.31 -3.14 -1.36
C LEU A 39 -5.20 -3.71 -2.25
N ALA A 40 -5.15 -3.28 -3.52
CA ALA A 40 -4.10 -3.70 -4.46
C ALA A 40 -2.70 -3.18 -4.11
N GLY A 41 -2.57 -2.41 -3.03
CA GLY A 41 -1.36 -1.71 -2.57
C GLY A 41 -0.04 -2.35 -2.98
N CYS A 42 0.83 -1.49 -3.50
CA CYS A 42 2.14 -1.78 -4.09
C CYS A 42 2.08 -2.81 -5.26
N SER A 43 2.11 -2.31 -6.51
CA SER A 43 2.15 -3.14 -7.73
C SER A 43 3.30 -2.75 -8.64
N SER A 44 3.93 -3.75 -9.27
CA SER A 44 5.01 -3.58 -10.26
C SER A 44 4.50 -3.09 -11.63
N SER A 45 3.18 -3.07 -11.85
CA SER A 45 2.59 -2.90 -13.18
C SER A 45 2.58 -1.46 -13.71
N SER A 46 2.98 -0.47 -12.90
CA SER A 46 3.03 0.93 -13.33
C SER A 46 4.05 1.71 -12.52
N PRO A 47 4.87 2.59 -13.13
CA PRO A 47 5.84 3.44 -12.42
C PRO A 47 5.22 4.36 -11.36
N LEU A 48 3.92 4.66 -11.48
CA LEU A 48 3.17 5.53 -10.57
C LEU A 48 2.52 4.75 -9.40
N ILE A 49 2.31 3.44 -9.54
CA ILE A 49 1.58 2.61 -8.56
C ILE A 49 2.42 2.15 -7.35
N PRO A 50 3.77 1.98 -7.40
CA PRO A 50 4.51 1.69 -6.17
C PRO A 50 4.45 2.85 -5.16
N GLY A 51 3.97 4.04 -5.54
CA GLY A 51 3.73 5.17 -4.63
C GLY A 51 2.49 5.03 -3.72
N ILE A 52 1.68 3.97 -3.89
CA ILE A 52 0.53 3.67 -3.01
C ILE A 52 0.92 2.53 -2.08
N PHE A 53 1.37 2.89 -0.89
CA PHE A 53 1.83 1.98 0.16
C PHE A 53 1.37 2.49 1.53
N LEU A 54 1.31 1.60 2.53
CA LEU A 54 0.99 1.99 3.91
C LEU A 54 2.22 2.49 4.66
N ILE A 55 3.33 1.77 4.50
CA ILE A 55 4.62 2.10 5.12
C ILE A 55 5.76 1.68 4.20
N ASP A 56 6.84 2.44 4.23
CA ASP A 56 8.10 2.17 3.60
C ASP A 56 9.17 1.85 4.66
N PHE A 57 9.88 0.76 4.44
CA PHE A 57 11.09 0.42 5.18
C PHE A 57 12.26 0.57 4.23
N TYR A 58 13.31 1.27 4.62
CA TYR A 58 14.48 1.41 3.76
C TYR A 58 15.77 1.50 4.56
N TYR A 59 16.86 1.06 3.95
CA TYR A 59 18.20 1.34 4.44
C TYR A 59 18.65 2.71 3.95
N GLN A 60 19.03 3.57 4.89
CA GLN A 60 19.64 4.86 4.60
C GLN A 60 20.87 5.04 5.47
N THR A 61 22.00 5.34 4.84
CA THR A 61 23.19 5.81 5.54
C THR A 61 23.03 7.29 5.84
N TYR A 62 23.03 7.65 7.12
CA TYR A 62 22.99 9.03 7.58
C TYR A 62 23.93 9.22 8.77
N THR A 63 24.34 10.46 9.03
CA THR A 63 25.08 10.80 10.25
C THR A 63 24.11 10.84 11.43
N PRO A 64 24.26 9.97 12.45
CA PRO A 64 23.33 9.92 13.57
C PRO A 64 23.26 11.26 14.28
N THR A 65 22.04 11.74 14.54
CA THR A 65 21.80 12.89 15.41
C THR A 65 21.30 12.37 16.75
N TYR A 66 21.88 12.87 17.83
CA TYR A 66 21.50 12.46 19.18
C TYR A 66 20.14 13.05 19.52
N ASP A 67 19.21 12.19 19.93
CA ASP A 67 17.88 12.56 20.41
C ASP A 67 17.68 12.00 21.82
N PRO A 68 17.19 12.78 22.80
CA PRO A 68 16.89 12.28 24.14
C PRO A 68 15.91 11.09 24.20
N ALA A 69 15.10 10.86 23.16
CA ALA A 69 14.24 9.70 23.02
C ALA A 69 14.99 8.42 22.59
N GLN A 70 16.27 8.52 22.19
CA GLN A 70 17.13 7.37 21.94
C GLN A 70 17.65 6.82 23.27
N VAL A 71 17.14 5.66 23.67
CA VAL A 71 17.59 4.96 24.90
C VAL A 71 19.05 4.51 24.78
N ASP A 72 19.48 4.06 23.59
CA ASP A 72 20.87 3.70 23.29
C ASP A 72 21.28 4.24 21.90
N PRO A 73 22.00 5.38 21.86
CA PRO A 73 22.49 5.97 20.62
C PRO A 73 23.61 5.16 19.94
N GLY A 74 24.29 4.28 20.68
CA GLY A 74 25.39 3.46 20.15
C GLY A 74 24.92 2.43 19.13
N VAL A 75 23.66 2.01 19.22
CA VAL A 75 23.03 1.04 18.32
C VAL A 75 23.06 1.51 16.86
N THR A 76 22.89 2.80 16.59
CA THR A 76 22.90 3.32 15.21
C THR A 76 24.25 3.10 14.52
N ALA A 77 25.37 3.22 15.26
CA ALA A 77 26.69 2.94 14.71
C ALA A 77 26.90 1.44 14.44
N ALA A 78 26.40 0.56 15.31
CA ALA A 78 26.45 -0.88 15.08
C ALA A 78 25.62 -1.30 13.85
N ILE A 79 24.40 -0.76 13.72
CA ILE A 79 23.54 -0.98 12.54
C ILE A 79 24.22 -0.47 11.27
N ALA A 80 24.84 0.72 11.31
CA ALA A 80 25.55 1.28 10.16
C ALA A 80 26.68 0.36 9.65
N ASN A 81 27.39 -0.32 10.57
CA ASN A 81 28.44 -1.28 10.19
C ASN A 81 27.89 -2.57 9.56
N ILE A 82 26.69 -3.02 9.98
CA ILE A 82 26.04 -4.22 9.44
C ILE A 82 25.45 -3.94 8.06
N VAL A 83 24.74 -2.82 7.91
CA VAL A 83 24.09 -2.40 6.66
C VAL A 83 25.12 -1.95 5.62
N GLY A 84 26.18 -1.27 6.07
CA GLY A 84 27.24 -0.78 5.19
C GLY A 84 26.73 0.24 4.18
N GLN A 85 26.86 -0.09 2.88
CA GLN A 85 26.47 0.76 1.74
C GLN A 85 25.27 0.16 0.97
N THR A 86 24.59 -0.85 1.51
CA THR A 86 23.43 -1.43 0.82
C THR A 86 22.26 -0.45 0.82
N GLN A 87 21.52 -0.46 -0.28
CA GLN A 87 20.27 0.25 -0.43
C GLN A 87 19.21 -0.79 -0.75
N LEU A 88 18.20 -0.88 0.11
CA LEU A 88 17.03 -1.70 -0.10
C LEU A 88 15.85 -0.90 0.42
N GLU A 89 14.81 -0.83 -0.38
CA GLU A 89 13.51 -0.28 0.02
C GLU A 89 12.48 -1.40 -0.07
N VAL A 90 11.66 -1.52 0.96
CA VAL A 90 10.56 -2.48 1.08
C VAL A 90 9.29 -1.71 1.41
N ARG A 91 8.37 -1.65 0.47
CA ARG A 91 7.05 -1.01 0.63
C ARG A 91 6.02 -2.06 0.99
N VAL A 92 5.22 -1.77 2.02
CA VAL A 92 4.17 -2.66 2.50
C VAL A 92 2.82 -2.18 1.99
N GLY A 93 2.16 -3.03 1.21
CA GLY A 93 0.77 -2.89 0.82
C GLY A 93 -0.13 -3.67 1.79
N TYR A 94 -1.45 -3.60 1.56
CA TYR A 94 -2.41 -4.28 2.44
C TYR A 94 -2.29 -5.81 2.34
N PHE A 95 -2.16 -6.34 1.12
CA PHE A 95 -2.00 -7.79 0.87
C PHE A 95 -0.57 -8.19 0.49
N GLY A 96 0.23 -7.25 -0.01
CA GLY A 96 1.51 -7.52 -0.66
C GLY A 96 2.67 -6.70 -0.14
N LEU A 97 3.85 -7.01 -0.66
CA LEU A 97 5.11 -6.33 -0.41
C LEU A 97 5.75 -5.99 -1.76
N CYS A 98 6.45 -4.87 -1.84
CA CYS A 98 7.30 -4.56 -2.98
C CYS A 98 8.69 -4.20 -2.53
N ILE A 99 9.70 -4.70 -3.24
CA ILE A 99 11.11 -4.45 -2.93
C ILE A 99 11.79 -3.73 -4.08
N ALA A 100 12.75 -2.88 -3.78
CA ALA A 100 13.68 -2.27 -4.74
C ALA A 100 15.09 -2.30 -4.17
N SER A 101 16.00 -3.06 -4.80
CA SER A 101 17.42 -3.15 -4.40
C SER A 101 18.31 -2.08 -5.04
N ASP A 102 17.79 -1.40 -6.07
CA ASP A 102 18.45 -0.35 -6.82
C ASP A 102 17.35 0.63 -7.28
N ALA A 103 17.62 1.94 -7.19
CA ALA A 103 16.62 2.99 -7.43
C ALA A 103 16.07 2.94 -8.86
N GLY A 104 14.98 2.18 -9.08
CA GLY A 104 14.32 2.16 -10.39
C GLY A 104 13.23 1.12 -10.58
N ASN A 105 13.33 -0.08 -9.99
CA ASN A 105 12.38 -1.17 -10.27
C ASN A 105 11.86 -1.84 -8.99
N TYR A 106 10.54 -1.79 -8.80
CA TYR A 106 9.87 -2.50 -7.70
C TYR A 106 9.42 -3.88 -8.15
N LEU A 107 9.82 -4.92 -7.40
CA LEU A 107 9.32 -6.28 -7.53
C LEU A 107 8.29 -6.53 -6.44
N CYS A 108 7.05 -6.81 -6.85
CA CYS A 108 5.91 -6.91 -5.96
C CYS A 108 5.37 -8.34 -5.88
N SER A 109 5.11 -8.82 -4.66
CA SER A 109 4.54 -10.15 -4.43
C SER A 109 3.82 -10.21 -3.09
N ASN A 110 2.81 -11.07 -3.01
CA ASN A 110 2.15 -11.41 -1.74
C ASN A 110 2.94 -12.44 -0.92
N ASN A 111 3.90 -13.14 -1.55
CA ASN A 111 4.75 -14.12 -0.92
C ASN A 111 6.14 -13.51 -0.65
N ALA A 112 6.41 -13.22 0.62
CA ALA A 112 7.67 -12.63 1.06
C ALA A 112 8.89 -13.54 0.81
N THR A 113 8.70 -14.87 0.88
CA THR A 113 9.78 -15.83 0.62
C THR A 113 10.27 -15.73 -0.82
N LEU A 114 9.35 -15.61 -1.77
CA LEU A 114 9.71 -15.42 -3.18
C LEU A 114 10.50 -14.13 -3.41
N LEU A 115 10.21 -13.07 -2.65
CA LEU A 115 10.96 -11.81 -2.74
C LEU A 115 12.35 -11.94 -2.11
N ALA A 116 12.45 -12.63 -0.97
CA ALA A 116 13.71 -12.88 -0.29
C ALA A 116 14.67 -13.75 -1.13
N GLU A 117 14.14 -14.71 -1.89
CA GLU A 117 14.94 -15.55 -2.81
C GLU A 117 15.56 -14.75 -3.97
N GLN A 118 15.01 -13.58 -4.31
CA GLN A 118 15.55 -12.70 -5.37
C GLN A 118 16.66 -11.77 -4.88
N ILE A 119 16.94 -11.76 -3.57
CA ILE A 119 17.83 -10.79 -2.92
C ILE A 119 18.97 -11.54 -2.23
N SER A 120 20.20 -11.05 -2.41
CA SER A 120 21.36 -11.62 -1.74
C SER A 120 21.46 -11.12 -0.28
N ILE A 121 22.18 -11.89 0.55
CA ILE A 121 22.43 -11.54 1.95
C ILE A 121 23.09 -10.16 2.10
N ASP A 122 23.97 -9.79 1.17
CA ASP A 122 24.65 -8.49 1.17
C ASP A 122 23.70 -7.32 0.93
N LYS A 123 22.55 -7.59 0.29
CA LYS A 123 21.54 -6.58 -0.04
C LYS A 123 20.51 -6.41 1.08
N ASP A 124 20.19 -7.48 1.81
CA ASP A 124 19.30 -7.45 2.98
C ASP A 124 19.94 -8.00 4.28
N PRO A 125 20.99 -7.35 4.82
CA PRO A 125 21.76 -7.89 5.95
C PRO A 125 20.97 -7.91 7.28
N MET A 126 19.91 -7.10 7.41
CA MET A 126 19.06 -7.08 8.62
C MET A 126 17.68 -7.74 8.41
N ASN A 127 17.49 -8.49 7.32
CA ASN A 127 16.22 -9.14 6.98
C ASN A 127 15.03 -8.16 6.98
N LEU A 128 15.19 -7.00 6.37
CA LEU A 128 14.17 -5.96 6.21
C LEU A 128 12.91 -6.50 5.52
N ILE A 129 13.05 -7.42 4.56
CA ILE A 129 11.89 -8.08 3.92
C ILE A 129 11.07 -8.86 4.95
N TRP A 130 11.73 -9.53 5.89
CA TRP A 130 11.07 -10.27 6.96
C TRP A 130 10.40 -9.33 7.97
N VAL A 131 11.07 -8.23 8.33
CA VAL A 131 10.50 -7.18 9.21
C VAL A 131 9.24 -6.59 8.59
N ALA A 132 9.30 -6.23 7.31
CA ALA A 132 8.17 -5.69 6.57
C ALA A 132 7.01 -6.69 6.45
N ASN A 133 7.30 -7.98 6.18
CA ASN A 133 6.29 -9.03 6.16
C ASN A 133 5.65 -9.25 7.55
N THR A 134 6.45 -9.18 8.61
CA THR A 134 5.94 -9.29 9.99
C THR A 134 5.04 -8.11 10.32
N PHE A 135 5.44 -6.88 9.99
CA PHE A 135 4.58 -5.70 10.13
C PHE A 135 3.26 -5.86 9.37
N LYS A 136 3.31 -6.32 8.11
CA LYS A 136 2.11 -6.61 7.33
C LYS A 136 1.17 -7.57 8.07
N ASN A 137 1.68 -8.70 8.56
CA ASN A 137 0.85 -9.75 9.15
C ASN A 137 0.43 -9.46 10.60
N SER A 138 1.20 -8.66 11.35
CA SER A 138 0.95 -8.44 12.79
C SER A 138 0.35 -7.07 13.11
N VAL A 139 0.53 -6.06 12.26
CA VAL A 139 0.07 -4.68 12.51
C VAL A 139 -0.98 -4.24 11.49
N VAL A 140 -0.74 -4.48 10.19
CA VAL A 140 -1.68 -4.06 9.13
C VAL A 140 -2.84 -5.03 8.99
N PHE A 141 -2.53 -6.32 9.05
CA PHE A 141 -3.49 -7.40 8.86
C PHE A 141 -3.61 -8.30 10.11
N PRO A 142 -3.80 -7.79 11.34
CA PRO A 142 -3.98 -8.68 12.49
C PRO A 142 -5.19 -9.57 12.26
N TRP A 143 -6.33 -8.97 11.91
CA TRP A 143 -7.62 -9.61 11.63
C TRP A 143 -8.47 -8.57 10.92
N LEU A 144 -8.71 -8.69 9.62
CA LEU A 144 -9.77 -7.92 8.95
C LEU A 144 -11.01 -7.89 9.89
N MET A 145 -11.52 -6.69 10.24
CA MET A 145 -12.67 -6.52 11.15
C MET A 145 -13.77 -7.55 10.94
#